data_AF-A0A1F3B942-F1
#
_entry.id   AF-A0A1F3B942-F1
#
_cell.length_a   1.000
_cell.length_b   1.000
_cell.length_c   1.000
_cell.angle_alpha   90.00
_cell.angle_beta   90.00
_cell.angle_gamma   90.00
#
_symmetry.space_group_name_H-M   'P 1'
#
loop_
_entity.id
_entity.type
_entity.pdbx_description
1 polymer ?
#
loop_
_entity_poly.entity_id
_entity_poly.type
_entity_poly.pdbx_seq_one_letter_code
_entity_poly.pdbx_strand_id
1 'polypeptide(L)' 'MPPLQAGDGVAVTGIVGNSHAVAIVVVGGRTEIVGTGDELGDLRVVRVDSTRRMVTFLRAGRRFDVRMGGE' A
#
# COMPACT_ATOMS: atom_id res chain seq x y z
N MET A 1 21.71 3.18 -3.46
CA MET A 1 20.42 2.50 -3.25
C MET A 1 19.55 2.83 -4.46
N PRO A 2 18.94 1.87 -5.14
CA PRO A 2 17.96 2.20 -6.17
C PRO A 2 16.71 2.82 -5.50
N PRO A 3 15.99 3.71 -6.19
CA PRO A 3 14.77 4.31 -5.65
C PRO A 3 13.68 3.25 -5.54
N LEU A 4 12.93 3.28 -4.43
CA LEU A 4 11.71 2.47 -4.25
C LEU A 4 10.78 2.76 -5.42
N GLN A 5 10.34 1.73 -6.14
CA GLN A 5 9.41 1.90 -7.25
C GLN A 5 8.07 2.40 -6.68
N ALA A 6 7.92 3.72 -6.68
CA ALA A 6 6.79 4.42 -6.12
C ALA A 6 5.62 4.31 -7.11
N GLY A 7 4.68 3.43 -6.83
CA GLY A 7 3.35 3.55 -7.41
C GLY A 7 2.76 4.86 -6.89
N ASP A 8 2.69 5.89 -7.73
CA ASP A 8 1.98 7.15 -7.44
C ASP A 8 2.39 7.90 -6.14
N GLY A 9 3.62 7.68 -5.66
CA GLY A 9 4.13 8.30 -4.43
C GLY A 9 3.85 7.52 -3.14
N VAL A 10 3.39 6.26 -3.26
CA VAL A 10 3.23 5.32 -2.14
C VAL A 10 4.14 4.10 -2.31
N ALA A 11 4.71 3.63 -1.21
CA ALA A 11 5.50 2.41 -1.16
C ALA A 11 4.97 1.49 -0.07
N VAL A 12 4.82 0.19 -0.36
CA VAL A 12 4.45 -0.82 0.63
C VAL A 12 5.74 -1.45 1.19
N THR A 13 6.01 -1.24 2.47
CA THR A 13 7.23 -1.73 3.14
C THR A 13 6.99 -2.96 4.00
N GLY A 14 5.73 -3.24 4.37
CA GLY A 14 5.37 -4.42 5.14
C GLY A 14 3.90 -4.76 5.03
N ILE A 15 3.56 -6.03 5.25
CA ILE A 15 2.19 -6.53 5.38
C ILE A 15 2.20 -7.52 6.53
N VAL A 16 1.29 -7.33 7.49
CA VAL A 16 1.20 -8.12 8.71
C VAL A 16 -0.19 -8.71 8.83
N GLY A 17 -0.26 -10.00 9.13
CA GLY A 17 -1.52 -10.73 9.36
C GLY A 17 -2.00 -11.55 8.16
N ASN A 18 -2.99 -12.41 8.43
CA ASN A 18 -3.58 -13.32 7.44
C ASN A 18 -5.04 -12.92 7.12
N SER A 19 -5.99 -13.18 8.03
CA SER A 19 -7.43 -12.88 7.80
C SER A 19 -7.82 -11.40 7.94
N HIS A 20 -7.04 -10.63 8.71
CA HIS A 20 -7.19 -9.18 8.88
C HIS A 20 -5.84 -8.51 8.61
N ALA A 21 -5.36 -8.64 7.37
CA ALA A 21 -4.06 -8.11 7.01
C ALA A 21 -4.05 -6.57 7.04
N VAL A 22 -2.99 -6.01 7.63
CA VAL A 22 -2.67 -4.58 7.59
C VAL A 22 -1.38 -4.39 6.79
N ALA A 23 -1.26 -3.24 6.12
CA ALA A 23 -0.07 -2.84 5.38
C ALA A 23 0.66 -1.71 6.11
N ILE A 24 1.99 -1.76 6.07
CA ILE A 24 2.87 -0.65 6.43
C ILE A 24 3.24 0.03 5.13
N VAL A 25 2.88 1.31 5.01
CA VAL A 25 3.06 2.10 3.79
C VAL A 25 3.85 3.37 4.08
N VAL A 26 4.61 3.81 3.10
CA VAL A 26 5.27 5.12 3.12
C VAL A 26 4.60 6.00 2.07
N VAL A 27 3.99 7.10 2.51
CA VAL A 27 3.37 8.12 1.62
C VAL A 27 3.85 9.50 2.03
N GLY A 28 4.30 10.31 1.07
CA GLY A 28 4.81 11.66 1.36
C GLY A 28 5.95 11.70 2.40
N GLY A 29 6.74 10.63 2.49
CA GLY A 29 7.83 10.50 3.48
C GLY A 29 7.38 10.11 4.90
N ARG A 30 6.09 9.87 5.14
CA ARG A 30 5.56 9.39 6.42
C ARG A 30 5.23 7.92 6.34
N THR A 31 5.50 7.19 7.42
CA THR A 31 5.13 5.78 7.54
C THR A 31 3.78 5.67 8.24
N GLU A 32 2.84 4.94 7.65
CA GLU A 32 1.50 4.71 8.18
C GLU A 32 1.16 3.21 8.17
N ILE A 33 0.29 2.79 9.10
CA ILE A 33 -0.23 1.42 9.16
C ILE A 33 -1.70 1.49 8.77
N VAL A 34 -2.08 0.77 7.73
CA VAL A 34 -3.42 0.85 7.15
C VAL A 34 -4.04 -0.52 6.89
N GLY A 35 -5.35 -0.60 7.14
CA GLY A 35 -6.22 -1.73 6.81
C GLY A 35 -7.08 -1.45 5.58
N THR A 36 -7.86 -2.46 5.19
CA THR A 36 -8.83 -2.30 4.10
C THR A 36 -9.94 -1.33 4.53
N GLY A 37 -10.20 -0.33 3.69
CA GLY A 37 -11.19 0.72 3.94
C GLY A 37 -10.58 2.05 4.36
N ASP A 38 -9.36 2.06 4.90
CA ASP A 38 -8.67 3.25 5.39
C ASP A 38 -8.35 4.24 4.27
N GLU A 39 -8.34 5.52 4.63
CA GLU A 39 -8.05 6.64 3.73
C GLU A 39 -6.73 7.31 4.12
N LEU A 40 -5.91 7.61 3.10
CA LEU A 40 -4.58 8.21 3.19
C LEU A 40 -4.54 9.40 2.22
N GLY A 41 -5.02 10.56 2.67
CA GLY A 41 -5.20 11.72 1.78
C GLY A 41 -6.22 11.44 0.69
N ASP A 42 -5.76 11.36 -0.57
CA ASP A 42 -6.60 11.03 -1.73
C ASP A 42 -6.59 9.54 -2.12
N LEU A 43 -5.89 8.71 -1.33
CA LEU A 43 -5.85 7.26 -1.50
C LEU A 43 -6.85 6.58 -0.58
N ARG A 44 -7.45 5.50 -1.05
CA ARG A 44 -8.21 4.56 -0.22
C ARG A 44 -7.68 3.15 -0.40
N VAL A 45 -7.49 2.43 0.69
CA VAL A 45 -7.06 1.03 0.66
C VAL A 45 -8.25 0.15 0.30
N VAL A 46 -8.19 -0.50 -0.86
CA VAL A 46 -9.26 -1.38 -1.35
C VAL A 46 -9.02 -2.82 -0.91
N ARG A 47 -7.75 -3.24 -0.85
CA ARG A 47 -7.37 -4.61 -0.51
C ARG A 47 -5.95 -4.66 0.02
N VAL A 48 -5.75 -5.46 1.06
CA VAL A 48 -4.41 -5.90 1.50
C VAL A 48 -4.32 -7.41 1.26
N ASP A 49 -3.45 -7.83 0.34
CA ASP A 49 -3.20 -9.23 0.01
C ASP A 49 -1.83 -9.65 0.58
N SER A 50 -1.85 -10.33 1.73
CA SER A 50 -0.65 -10.82 2.40
C SER A 50 0.03 -11.97 1.65
N THR A 51 -0.72 -12.74 0.87
CA THR A 51 -0.20 -13.88 0.11
C THR A 51 0.60 -13.40 -1.09
N ARG A 52 0.03 -12.47 -1.85
CA ARG A 52 0.67 -11.85 -3.03
C ARG A 52 1.59 -10.70 -2.67
N ARG A 53 1.67 -10.35 -1.38
CA ARG A 53 2.43 -9.23 -0.83
C ARG A 53 2.13 -7.94 -1.59
N MET A 54 0.85 -7.62 -1.72
CA MET A 54 0.36 -6.55 -2.58
C MET A 54 -0.77 -5.78 -1.93
N VAL A 55 -0.81 -4.48 -2.15
CA VAL A 55 -1.90 -3.61 -1.69
C VAL A 55 -2.53 -2.93 -2.90
N THR A 56 -3.86 -3.00 -2.98
CA THR A 56 -4.63 -2.30 -4.00
C THR A 56 -5.14 -0.99 -3.43
N PHE A 57 -4.82 0.12 -4.07
CA PHE A 57 -5.30 1.44 -3.73
C PHE A 57 -6.32 1.93 -4.76
N LEU A 58 -7.20 2.84 -4.33
CA LEU A 58 -8.08 3.63 -5.18
C LEU A 58 -7.67 5.10 -5.07
N ARG A 59 -7.47 5.75 -6.21
CA ARG A 59 -7.20 7.20 -6.31
C ARG A 59 -7.99 7.78 -7.46
N ALA A 60 -8.78 8.82 -7.21
CA ALA A 60 -9.60 9.48 -8.24
C ALA A 60 -10.41 8.49 -9.12
N GLY A 61 -10.99 7.45 -8.50
CA GLY A 61 -11.77 6.42 -9.19
C GLY A 61 -10.96 5.34 -9.91
N ARG A 62 -9.63 5.42 -9.94
CA ARG A 62 -8.74 4.43 -10.57
C ARG A 62 -8.10 3.54 -9.52
N ARG A 63 -8.12 2.23 -9.77
CA ARG A 63 -7.43 1.24 -8.93
C ARG A 63 -6.03 0.98 -9.47
N PHE A 64 -5.08 0.82 -8.56
CA PHE A 64 -3.71 0.41 -8.89
C PHE A 64 -3.14 -0.46 -7.77
N ASP A 65 -2.24 -1.36 -8.16
CA ASP A 65 -1.63 -2.34 -7.27
C ASP A 65 -0.19 -1.96 -6.97
N VAL A 66 0.19 -2.01 -5.70
CA VAL A 66 1.57 -1.80 -5.25
C VAL A 66 2.05 -3.07 -4.59
N ARG A 67 3.08 -3.68 -5.16
CA ARG A 67 3.75 -4.84 -4.58
C ARG A 67 4.77 -4.40 -3.54
N MET A 68 4.84 -5.16 -2.45
CA MET A 68 5.88 -4.99 -1.46
C MET A 68 7.24 -5.36 -2.07
N GLY A 69 8.21 -4.46 -1.94
CA GLY A 69 9.60 -4.72 -2.32
C GLY A 69 9.89 -4.72 -3.82
N GLY A 70 9.14 -3.98 -4.65
CA GLY A 70 9.47 -3.81 -6.07
C GLY A 70 10.77 -3.05 -6.29
N GLU A 71 11.74 -3.69 -6.97
CA GLU A 71 12.89 -3.06 -7.64
C GLU A 71 12.46 -2.39 -8.96
#